data_AF-A0A957GJ25-F1
#
_entry.id   AF-A0A957GJ25-F1
#
_cell.length_a   1.000
_cell.length_b   1.000
_cell.length_c   1.000
_cell.angle_alpha   90.00
_cell.angle_beta   90.00
_cell.angle_gamma   90.00
#
_symmetry.space_group_name_H-M   'P 1'
#
loop_
_entity.id
_entity.type
_entity.pdbx_description
1 polymer ?
#
loop_
_entity_poly.entity_id
_entity_poly.type
_entity_poly.pdbx_seq_one_letter_code
_entity_poly.pdbx_strand_id
1 'polypeptide(L)'
;MESQKAEIGAAGMQIVAIGLGQPKHAERYCGQLAPSVTCLTNEQPDLNREYGLTRGGLLQLLGPAGLANGARAMRKGFKQGKSTGDELMLPGTFVVDKAGVVRYAYYSANAGDHPEITAVLRQVAQQM
;
A
#
# COMPACT_ATOMS: atom_id res chain seq x y z
N MET A 1 -3.02 5.73 7.70
CA MET A 1 -1.57 6.03 7.73
C MET A 1 -1.34 7.45 8.24
N GLU A 2 -1.58 8.49 7.45
CA GLU A 2 -1.41 9.90 7.90
C GLU A 2 -2.27 10.26 9.12
N SER A 3 -3.51 9.76 9.18
CA SER A 3 -4.43 9.94 10.31
C SER A 3 -3.93 9.35 11.63
N GLN A 4 -2.98 8.41 11.60
CA GLN A 4 -2.45 7.71 12.78
C GLN A 4 -0.97 8.03 13.04
N LYS A 5 -0.41 9.06 12.40
CA LYS A 5 1.02 9.40 12.50
C LYS A 5 1.53 9.57 13.92
N ALA A 6 0.71 10.12 14.82
CA ALA A 6 1.09 10.37 16.21
C ALA A 6 1.30 9.05 16.98
N GLU A 7 0.40 8.08 16.80
CA GLU A 7 0.51 6.75 17.43
C GLU A 7 1.72 5.98 16.92
N ILE A 8 1.97 6.05 15.60
CA ILE A 8 3.09 5.38 14.96
C ILE A 8 4.42 5.99 15.42
N GLY A 9 4.49 7.32 15.47
CA GLY A 9 5.66 8.04 15.99
C GLY A 9 5.91 7.76 17.48
N ALA A 10 4.86 7.68 18.29
CA ALA A 10 4.95 7.33 19.71
C ALA A 10 5.46 5.89 19.94
N ALA A 11 5.18 4.98 19.01
CA ALA A 11 5.73 3.62 19.00
C ALA A 11 7.19 3.57 18.53
N GLY A 12 7.81 4.71 18.18
CA GLY A 12 9.17 4.76 17.63
C GLY A 12 9.29 4.17 16.23
N MET A 13 8.17 4.11 15.49
CA MET A 13 8.08 3.55 14.15
C MET A 13 7.98 4.66 13.11
N GLN A 14 8.34 4.32 11.87
CA GLN A 14 8.15 5.18 10.70
C GLN A 14 7.38 4.41 9.63
N ILE A 15 6.63 5.13 8.78
CA ILE A 15 5.96 4.51 7.63
C ILE A 15 6.77 4.84 6.37
N VAL A 16 7.04 3.80 5.60
CA VAL A 16 7.54 3.91 4.23
C VAL A 16 6.49 3.30 3.31
N ALA A 17 6.00 4.09 2.36
CA ALA A 17 5.10 3.62 1.30
C ALA A 17 5.94 3.34 0.05
N ILE A 18 5.93 2.10 -0.45
CA ILE A 18 6.62 1.71 -1.67
C ILE A 18 5.58 1.51 -2.77
N GLY A 19 5.55 2.43 -3.74
CA GLY A 19 4.66 2.37 -4.89
C GLY A 19 5.30 1.69 -6.10
N LEU A 20 4.49 0.97 -6.88
CA LEU A 20 4.88 0.48 -8.20
C LEU A 20 4.54 1.54 -9.25
N GLY A 21 5.55 2.15 -9.87
CA GLY A 21 5.36 3.22 -10.84
C GLY A 21 6.54 4.20 -10.91
N GLN A 22 6.36 5.27 -11.68
CA GLN A 22 7.42 6.25 -11.93
C GLN A 22 7.55 7.26 -10.77
N PRO A 23 8.78 7.68 -10.39
CA PRO A 23 9.01 8.63 -9.30
C PRO A 23 8.20 9.92 -9.41
N LYS A 24 8.06 10.46 -10.63
CA LYS A 24 7.29 11.69 -10.91
C LYS A 24 5.83 11.64 -10.42
N HIS A 25 5.23 10.45 -10.33
CA HIS A 25 3.86 10.28 -9.85
C HIS A 25 3.80 10.36 -8.33
N ALA A 26 4.76 9.76 -7.62
CA ALA A 26 4.83 9.87 -6.17
C ALA A 26 5.21 11.29 -5.72
N GLU A 27 6.17 11.95 -6.39
CA GLU A 27 6.57 13.33 -6.09
C GLU A 27 5.40 14.30 -6.11
N ARG A 28 4.48 14.13 -7.08
CA ARG A 28 3.31 14.99 -7.23
C ARG A 28 2.35 14.93 -6.05
N TYR A 29 2.18 13.75 -5.44
CA TYR A 29 1.08 13.50 -4.50
C TYR A 29 1.54 13.22 -3.08
N CYS A 30 2.74 12.68 -2.87
CA CYS A 30 3.18 12.20 -1.56
C CYS A 30 3.16 13.31 -0.50
N GLY A 31 3.83 14.43 -0.76
CA GLY A 31 3.85 15.55 0.18
C GLY A 31 2.49 16.21 0.43
N GLN A 32 1.51 15.99 -0.45
CA GLN A 32 0.16 16.54 -0.32
C GLN A 32 -0.78 15.60 0.45
N LEU A 33 -0.72 14.30 0.15
CA LEU A 33 -1.66 13.30 0.68
C LEU A 33 -1.15 12.61 1.95
N ALA A 34 0.16 12.49 2.10
CA ALA A 34 0.80 11.78 3.20
C ALA A 34 2.13 12.43 3.61
N PRO A 35 2.11 13.70 4.09
CA PRO A 35 3.33 14.45 4.40
C PRO A 35 4.21 13.81 5.48
N SER A 36 3.65 12.94 6.33
CA SER A 36 4.44 12.21 7.35
C SER A 36 5.00 10.88 6.87
N VAL A 37 4.73 10.48 5.63
CA VAL A 37 5.13 9.18 5.07
C VAL A 37 6.26 9.37 4.06
N THR A 38 7.31 8.56 4.18
CA THR A 38 8.33 8.49 3.13
C THR A 38 7.77 7.66 1.97
N CYS A 39 7.55 8.29 0.81
CA CYS A 39 7.16 7.56 -0.40
C CYS A 39 8.39 7.23 -1.23
N LEU A 40 8.55 5.95 -1.54
CA LEU A 40 9.50 5.44 -2.51
C LEU A 40 8.74 4.83 -3.68
N THR A 41 9.37 4.75 -4.84
CA THR A 41 8.79 4.07 -5.99
C THR A 41 9.79 3.13 -6.62
N ASN A 42 9.29 2.05 -7.17
CA ASN A 42 10.03 1.21 -8.10
C ASN A 42 9.20 1.04 -9.36
N GLU A 43 9.81 1.15 -10.54
CA GLU A 43 9.07 1.01 -11.80
C GLU A 43 8.80 -0.45 -12.15
N GLN A 44 9.63 -1.35 -11.62
CA GLN A 44 9.52 -2.79 -11.83
C GLN A 44 8.90 -3.48 -10.62
N PRO A 45 8.21 -4.62 -10.81
CA PRO A 45 7.57 -5.37 -9.72
C PRO A 45 8.53 -6.29 -8.95
N ASP A 46 9.84 -6.19 -9.17
CA ASP A 46 10.88 -7.01 -8.55
C ASP A 46 10.86 -6.90 -7.02
N LEU A 47 10.81 -5.70 -6.44
CA LEU A 47 10.69 -5.54 -4.98
C LEU A 47 9.42 -6.19 -4.43
N ASN A 48 8.28 -6.03 -5.13
CA ASN A 48 7.04 -6.67 -4.72
C ASN A 48 7.20 -8.20 -4.68
N ARG A 49 7.81 -8.77 -5.73
CA ARG A 49 8.07 -10.21 -5.83
C ARG A 49 9.07 -10.72 -4.80
N GLU A 50 10.12 -9.96 -4.48
CA GLU A 50 11.08 -10.30 -3.42
C GLU A 50 10.41 -10.37 -2.04
N TYR A 51 9.41 -9.53 -1.79
CA TYR A 51 8.57 -9.58 -0.58
C TYR A 51 7.48 -10.66 -0.64
N GLY A 52 7.43 -11.46 -1.72
CA GLY A 52 6.46 -12.53 -1.92
C GLY A 52 5.06 -12.03 -2.35
N LEU A 53 4.93 -10.76 -2.76
CA LEU A 53 3.68 -10.25 -3.32
C LEU A 53 3.45 -10.83 -4.71
N THR A 54 2.18 -11.07 -5.03
CA THR A 54 1.76 -11.74 -6.26
C THR A 54 0.71 -10.92 -6.99
N ARG A 55 0.50 -11.24 -8.27
CA ARG A 55 -0.63 -10.71 -9.01
C ARG A 55 -1.93 -11.32 -8.51
N GLY A 56 -2.94 -10.48 -8.35
CA GLY A 56 -4.32 -10.91 -8.14
C GLY A 56 -5.00 -11.26 -9.45
N GLY A 57 -6.06 -12.07 -9.37
CA GLY A 57 -6.99 -12.24 -10.49
C GLY A 57 -7.86 -10.99 -10.69
N LEU A 58 -8.50 -10.84 -11.87
CA LEU A 58 -9.36 -9.69 -12.18
C LEU A 58 -10.43 -9.44 -11.12
N LEU A 59 -11.06 -10.49 -10.58
CA LEU A 59 -12.05 -10.42 -9.49
C LEU A 59 -11.47 -9.98 -8.15
N GLN A 60 -10.17 -10.19 -7.95
CA GLN A 60 -9.45 -9.84 -6.75
C GLN A 60 -9.02 -8.37 -6.76
N LEU A 61 -8.96 -7.74 -7.93
CA LEU A 61 -8.71 -6.30 -8.08
C LEU A 61 -10.01 -5.51 -8.31
N LEU A 62 -10.97 -6.14 -9.01
CA LEU A 62 -12.28 -5.60 -9.36
C LEU A 62 -13.38 -6.51 -8.80
N GLY A 63 -13.38 -6.72 -7.49
CA GLY A 63 -14.49 -7.43 -6.84
C GLY A 63 -15.84 -6.75 -7.15
N PRO A 64 -16.99 -7.36 -6.82
CA PRO A 64 -18.31 -6.81 -7.15
C PRO A 64 -18.49 -5.35 -6.72
N ALA A 65 -17.97 -5.00 -5.53
CA ALA A 65 -17.93 -3.63 -5.04
C ALA A 65 -17.00 -2.72 -5.87
N GLY A 66 -15.82 -3.21 -6.27
CA GLY A 66 -14.88 -2.52 -7.13
C GLY A 66 -15.46 -2.19 -8.51
N LEU A 67 -16.17 -3.14 -9.13
CA LEU A 67 -16.89 -2.91 -10.40
C LEU A 67 -18.01 -1.89 -10.25
N ALA A 68 -18.82 -1.98 -9.18
CA ALA A 68 -19.88 -1.01 -8.92
C ALA A 68 -19.33 0.41 -8.69
N ASN A 69 -18.22 0.52 -7.97
CA ASN A 69 -17.52 1.78 -7.72
C ASN A 69 -16.88 2.33 -9.01
N GLY A 70 -16.26 1.47 -9.82
CA GLY A 70 -15.72 1.83 -11.13
C GLY A 70 -16.81 2.35 -12.08
N ALA A 71 -17.95 1.66 -12.17
CA ALA A 71 -19.09 2.10 -12.96
C ALA A 71 -19.65 3.46 -12.48
N ARG A 72 -19.75 3.66 -11.17
CA ARG A 72 -20.17 4.94 -10.58
C ARG A 72 -19.18 6.07 -10.90
N ALA A 73 -17.88 5.81 -10.86
CA ALA A 73 -16.85 6.78 -11.20
C ALA A 73 -16.89 7.17 -12.68
N MET A 74 -17.02 6.18 -13.58
CA MET A 74 -17.16 6.42 -15.02
C MET A 74 -18.40 7.26 -15.35
N ARG A 75 -19.53 7.02 -14.70
CA ARG A 75 -20.75 7.83 -14.86
C ARG A 75 -20.57 9.28 -14.43
N LYS A 76 -19.60 9.58 -13.56
CA LYS A 76 -19.23 10.94 -13.14
C LYS A 76 -18.15 11.57 -14.02
N GLY A 77 -17.74 10.90 -15.11
CA GLY A 77 -16.74 11.40 -16.05
C GLY A 77 -15.29 11.05 -15.69
N PHE A 78 -15.05 10.31 -14.61
CA PHE A 78 -13.70 9.85 -14.28
C PHE A 78 -13.29 8.70 -15.19
N LYS A 79 -12.16 8.83 -15.86
CA LYS A 79 -11.55 7.78 -16.70
C LYS A 79 -10.15 7.49 -16.19
N GLN A 80 -9.80 6.21 -16.09
CA GLN A 80 -8.43 5.79 -15.79
C GLN A 80 -7.54 6.18 -16.98
N GLY A 81 -6.42 6.86 -16.68
CA GLY A 81 -5.40 7.18 -17.66
C GLY A 81 -4.54 5.97 -18.02
N LYS A 82 -3.45 6.21 -18.74
CA LYS A 82 -2.45 5.16 -18.99
C LYS A 82 -1.83 4.73 -17.67
N SER A 83 -1.83 3.42 -17.43
CA SER A 83 -1.17 2.87 -16.26
C SER A 83 0.33 2.91 -16.34
N THR A 84 0.96 3.00 -15.17
CA THR A 84 2.40 2.86 -15.00
C THR A 84 2.66 1.75 -14.00
N GLY A 85 3.39 0.71 -14.41
CA GLY A 85 3.63 -0.48 -13.59
C GLY A 85 2.62 -1.60 -13.83
N ASP A 86 2.60 -2.55 -12.91
CA ASP A 86 1.77 -3.75 -12.96
C ASP A 86 0.50 -3.60 -12.10
N GLU A 87 -0.60 -3.21 -12.74
CA GLU A 87 -1.88 -2.94 -12.08
C GLU A 87 -2.46 -4.12 -11.33
N LEU A 88 -2.07 -5.34 -11.72
CA LEU A 88 -2.59 -6.55 -11.12
C LEU A 88 -1.84 -6.94 -9.84
N MET A 89 -0.75 -6.25 -9.50
CA MET A 89 0.03 -6.57 -8.31
C MET A 89 -0.79 -6.29 -7.04
N LEU A 90 -0.92 -7.29 -6.18
CA LEU A 90 -1.60 -7.12 -4.89
C LEU A 90 -0.70 -6.38 -3.90
N PRO A 91 -1.28 -5.53 -3.04
CA PRO A 91 -0.52 -4.83 -2.01
C PRO A 91 -0.17 -5.77 -0.86
N GLY A 92 0.68 -5.28 0.05
CA GLY A 92 0.93 -5.89 1.33
C GLY A 92 1.44 -4.88 2.35
N THR A 93 1.41 -5.26 3.62
CA THR A 93 1.92 -4.45 4.73
C THR A 93 2.92 -5.27 5.53
N PHE A 94 4.09 -4.69 5.77
CA PHE A 94 5.19 -5.36 6.45
C PHE A 94 5.69 -4.50 7.61
N VAL A 95 6.17 -5.14 8.67
CA VAL A 95 6.93 -4.47 9.73
C VAL A 95 8.33 -5.05 9.74
N VAL A 96 9.29 -4.18 9.52
CA VAL A 96 10.71 -4.50 9.49
C VAL A 96 11.36 -3.86 10.70
N ASP A 97 12.11 -4.65 11.49
CA ASP A 97 12.81 -4.13 12.65
C ASP A 97 14.13 -3.43 12.27
N LYS A 98 14.83 -2.89 13.28
CA LYS A 98 16.11 -2.17 13.09
C LYS A 98 17.25 -3.07 12.61
N ALA A 99 17.12 -4.39 12.72
CA ALA A 99 18.08 -5.36 12.19
C ALA A 99 17.75 -5.77 10.74
N GLY A 100 16.69 -5.21 10.14
CA GLY A 100 16.25 -5.53 8.79
C GLY A 100 15.40 -6.80 8.70
N VAL A 101 14.90 -7.32 9.82
CA VAL A 101 14.12 -8.55 9.83
C VAL A 101 12.62 -8.25 9.77
N VAL A 102 11.91 -8.93 8.88
CA VAL A 102 10.45 -8.88 8.80
C VAL A 102 9.85 -9.56 10.03
N ARG A 103 9.19 -8.79 10.89
CA ARG A 103 8.49 -9.26 12.11
C ARG A 103 7.00 -9.48 11.87
N TYR A 104 6.45 -8.82 10.87
CA TYR A 104 5.05 -8.95 10.47
C TYR A 104 4.92 -8.86 8.96
N ALA A 105 4.05 -9.68 8.40
CA ALA A 105 3.67 -9.65 7.00
C ALA A 105 2.15 -9.82 6.87
N TYR A 106 1.53 -8.93 6.11
CA TYR A 106 0.13 -9.02 5.69
C TYR A 106 0.08 -8.99 4.18
N TYR A 107 -0.38 -10.08 3.59
CA TYR A 107 -0.60 -10.22 2.16
C TYR A 107 -2.06 -9.90 1.86
N SER A 108 -2.32 -8.80 1.16
CA SER A 108 -3.67 -8.35 0.90
C SER A 108 -4.41 -9.31 -0.03
N ALA A 109 -5.64 -9.67 0.35
CA ALA A 109 -6.51 -10.52 -0.43
C ALA A 109 -7.11 -9.79 -1.63
N ASN A 110 -7.10 -8.46 -1.70
CA ASN A 110 -7.58 -7.67 -2.83
C ASN A 110 -6.98 -6.24 -2.80
N ALA A 111 -7.24 -5.44 -3.83
CA ALA A 111 -6.68 -4.09 -3.97
C ALA A 111 -7.06 -3.11 -2.82
N GLY A 112 -8.21 -3.34 -2.17
CA GLY A 112 -8.70 -2.51 -1.07
C GLY A 112 -8.48 -3.13 0.32
N ASP A 113 -7.85 -4.31 0.39
CA ASP A 113 -7.60 -5.01 1.64
C ASP A 113 -6.31 -4.49 2.27
N HIS A 114 -6.42 -3.94 3.47
CA HIS A 114 -5.29 -3.45 4.25
C HIS A 114 -5.56 -3.68 5.74
N PRO A 115 -4.53 -4.02 6.54
CA PRO A 115 -4.71 -4.21 7.96
C PRO A 115 -4.95 -2.88 8.66
N GLU A 116 -5.72 -2.92 9.75
CA GLU A 116 -5.85 -1.78 10.66
C GLU A 116 -4.51 -1.51 11.36
N ILE A 117 -3.93 -0.34 11.15
CA ILE A 117 -2.59 0.00 11.65
C ILE A 117 -2.51 -0.15 13.18
N THR A 118 -3.53 0.28 13.93
CA THR A 118 -3.55 0.11 15.39
C THR A 118 -3.52 -1.36 15.80
N ALA A 119 -4.07 -2.27 14.99
CA ALA A 119 -3.98 -3.71 15.24
C ALA A 119 -2.56 -4.23 14.95
N VAL A 120 -1.93 -3.76 13.88
CA VAL A 120 -0.53 -4.07 13.55
C VAL A 120 0.40 -3.61 14.68
N LEU A 121 0.27 -2.37 15.15
CA LEU A 121 1.09 -1.81 16.24
C LEU A 121 0.98 -2.66 17.51
N ARG A 122 -0.25 -3.05 17.88
CA ARG A 122 -0.48 -3.92 19.04
C ARG A 122 0.16 -5.29 18.88
N GLN A 123 0.06 -5.90 17.70
CA GLN A 123 0.63 -7.22 17.44
C GLN A 123 2.17 -7.19 17.50
N VAL A 124 2.80 -6.16 16.94
CA VAL A 124 4.26 -6.01 16.96
C VAL A 124 4.76 -5.77 18.39
N ALA A 125 4.07 -4.94 19.17
CA ALA A 125 4.44 -4.67 20.55
C ALA A 125 4.40 -5.91 21.46
N GLN A 126 3.65 -6.96 21.09
CA GLN A 126 3.61 -8.24 21.82
C GLN A 126 4.77 -9.19 21.45
N GLN A 127 5.49 -8.91 20.36
CA GLN A 127 6.57 -9.75 19.83
C GLN A 127 7.98 -9.19 20.12
N MET A 128 8.04 -8.00 20.74
CA MET A 128 9.25 -7.33 21.20
C MET A 128 9.37 -7.48 22.72
#